data_AF-E3EK75-F1
#
_entry.id   AF-E3EK75-F1
#
_cell.length_a   1.000
_cell.length_b   1.000
_cell.length_c   1.000
_cell.angle_alpha   90.00
_cell.angle_beta   90.00
_cell.angle_gamma   90.00
#
_symmetry.space_group_name_H-M   'P 1'
#
loop_
_entity.id
_entity.type
_entity.pdbx_description
1 polymer ?
#
loop_
_entity_poly.entity_id
_entity_poly.type
_entity_poly.pdbx_seq_one_letter_code
_entity_poly.pdbx_strand_id
1 'polypeptide(L)'
;MMKVKIIDPKHPCFGQELEGGVVYLDYYHIGGRPDLYQVKTPEGRIYQLLTDQIDAEHHEAQRLQWEIERIGANVGDTVLITRLGSGGHKAGFDFSVPHVITKIDGSGHVEFDDRAAYGFRPDVKVISQGGASVERM
;
A
#
# COMPACT_ATOMS: atom_id res chain seq x y z
N MET A 1 2.52 -7.50 10.70
CA MET A 1 1.39 -6.94 11.47
C MET A 1 1.66 -5.45 11.53
N MET A 2 0.71 -4.62 11.12
CA MET A 2 0.96 -3.19 10.91
C MET A 2 0.84 -2.45 12.23
N LYS A 3 1.62 -1.39 12.33
CA LYS A 3 1.65 -0.55 13.52
C LYS A 3 1.15 0.84 13.23
N VAL A 4 0.39 1.37 14.18
CA VAL A 4 -0.15 2.74 14.13
C VAL A 4 0.50 3.52 15.26
N LYS A 5 1.17 4.62 14.91
CA LYS A 5 1.77 5.53 15.87
C LYS A 5 0.80 6.66 16.18
N ILE A 6 0.53 6.88 17.46
CA ILE A 6 -0.46 7.85 17.92
C ILE A 6 0.22 9.18 18.17
N ILE A 7 -0.25 10.24 17.51
CA ILE A 7 0.31 11.60 17.61
C ILE A 7 -0.65 12.61 18.24
N ASP A 8 -1.86 12.20 18.61
CA ASP A 8 -2.78 13.07 19.36
C ASP A 8 -2.31 13.23 20.81
N PRO A 9 -1.89 14.44 21.25
CA PRO A 9 -1.38 14.68 22.60
C PRO A 9 -2.43 14.51 23.69
N LYS A 10 -3.73 14.46 23.34
CA LYS A 10 -4.83 14.22 24.28
C LYS A 10 -5.14 12.73 24.45
N HIS A 11 -4.58 11.88 23.60
CA HIS A 11 -4.85 10.45 23.65
C HIS A 11 -4.06 9.77 24.78
N PRO A 12 -4.65 8.84 25.56
CA PRO A 12 -3.95 8.14 26.65
C PRO A 12 -2.68 7.39 26.24
N CYS A 13 -2.60 7.02 24.95
CA CYS A 13 -1.47 6.31 24.36
C CYS A 13 -0.62 7.22 23.45
N PHE A 14 -0.65 8.54 23.65
CA PHE A 14 0.18 9.48 22.88
C PHE A 14 1.66 9.06 22.84
N GLY A 15 2.27 9.13 21.65
CA GLY A 15 3.66 8.75 21.40
C GLY A 15 3.92 7.25 21.32
N GLN A 16 2.92 6.40 21.57
CA GLN A 16 3.04 4.96 21.45
C GLN A 16 2.78 4.48 20.03
N GLU A 17 3.38 3.35 19.71
CA GLU A 17 3.17 2.62 18.47
C GLU A 17 2.54 1.26 18.81
N LEU A 18 1.30 1.07 18.35
CA LEU A 18 0.47 -0.08 18.73
C LEU A 18 0.07 -0.89 17.50
N GLU A 19 -0.16 -2.19 17.72
CA GLU A 19 -0.71 -3.09 16.69
C GLU A 19 -2.09 -2.59 16.25
N GLY A 20 -2.28 -2.45 14.94
CA GLY A 20 -3.50 -1.89 14.40
C GLY A 20 -3.50 -1.77 12.89
N GLY A 21 -4.49 -1.05 12.38
CA GLY A 21 -4.56 -0.75 10.97
C GLY A 21 -5.77 0.09 10.60
N VAL A 22 -5.85 0.44 9.33
CA VAL A 22 -7.03 1.11 8.77
C VAL A 22 -8.20 0.13 8.70
N VAL A 23 -9.37 0.58 9.15
CA VAL A 23 -10.62 -0.20 9.10
C VAL A 23 -11.62 0.39 8.11
N TYR A 24 -11.49 1.69 7.79
CA TYR A 24 -12.30 2.35 6.77
C TYR A 24 -11.50 3.48 6.11
N LEU A 25 -11.53 3.51 4.78
CA LEU A 25 -10.89 4.53 3.95
C LEU A 25 -11.97 5.46 3.38
N ASP A 26 -12.01 6.70 3.86
CA ASP A 26 -13.02 7.69 3.44
C ASP A 26 -12.59 8.42 2.16
N TYR A 27 -11.29 8.40 1.87
CA TYR A 27 -10.69 8.96 0.66
C TYR A 27 -11.38 8.46 -0.63
N TYR A 28 -11.81 7.20 -0.67
CA TYR A 28 -12.43 6.59 -1.85
C TYR A 28 -13.95 6.83 -1.97
N HIS A 29 -14.61 7.37 -0.94
CA HIS A 29 -16.06 7.57 -0.94
C HIS A 29 -16.48 9.03 -1.12
N ILE A 30 -15.88 9.95 -0.36
CA ILE A 30 -16.23 11.38 -0.42
C ILE A 30 -15.07 12.28 -0.83
N GLY A 31 -13.92 11.70 -1.22
CA GLY A 31 -12.72 12.44 -1.62
C GLY A 31 -12.03 13.16 -0.46
N GLY A 32 -12.32 12.78 0.78
CA GLY A 32 -11.88 13.47 1.99
C GLY A 32 -11.19 12.56 3.01
N ARG A 33 -10.40 13.18 3.88
CA ARG A 33 -9.99 12.66 5.18
C ARG A 33 -11.03 13.10 6.22
N PRO A 34 -11.18 12.39 7.37
CA PRO A 34 -10.27 11.38 7.90
C PRO A 34 -10.71 9.92 7.70
N ASP A 35 -9.73 9.06 7.43
CA ASP A 35 -9.85 7.60 7.49
C ASP A 35 -9.96 7.13 8.95
N LEU A 36 -10.55 5.96 9.15
CA LEU A 36 -10.71 5.35 10.47
C LEU A 36 -9.67 4.24 10.68
N TYR A 37 -8.95 4.35 11.78
CA TYR A 37 -7.96 3.40 12.24
C TYR A 37 -8.43 2.74 13.53
N GLN A 38 -7.95 1.52 13.75
CA GLN A 38 -8.19 0.77 14.98
C GLN A 38 -6.87 0.22 15.51
N VAL A 39 -6.60 0.44 16.80
CA VAL A 39 -5.43 -0.09 17.49
C VAL A 39 -5.84 -0.93 18.69
N LYS A 40 -5.00 -1.93 19.01
CA LYS A 40 -5.17 -2.80 20.17
C LYS A 40 -4.00 -2.58 21.13
N THR A 41 -4.30 -2.29 22.39
CA THR A 41 -3.29 -2.20 23.44
C THR A 41 -2.85 -3.59 23.93
N PRO A 42 -1.70 -3.70 24.61
CA PRO A 42 -1.23 -4.98 25.18
C PRO A 42 -2.24 -5.62 26.14
N GLU A 43 -2.98 -4.82 26.90
CA GLU A 43 -4.06 -5.26 27.79
C GLU A 43 -5.38 -5.59 27.07
N GLY A 44 -5.41 -5.47 25.74
CA GLY A 44 -6.53 -5.87 24.89
C GLY A 44 -7.59 -4.80 24.67
N ARG A 45 -7.38 -3.57 25.13
CA ARG A 45 -8.28 -2.45 24.85
C ARG A 45 -8.17 -2.04 23.38
N ILE A 46 -9.30 -1.65 22.80
CA ILE A 46 -9.39 -1.21 21.42
C ILE A 46 -9.66 0.30 21.41
N TYR A 47 -8.88 1.04 20.63
CA TYR A 47 -9.14 2.46 20.33
C TYR A 47 -9.41 2.65 18.85
N GLN A 48 -10.33 3.56 18.55
CA GLN A 48 -10.58 4.09 17.22
C GLN A 48 -9.92 5.46 17.11
N LEU A 49 -9.22 5.68 16.00
CA LEU A 49 -8.42 6.88 15.76
C LEU A 49 -8.69 7.37 14.35
N LEU A 50 -8.69 8.69 14.18
CA LEU A 50 -8.78 9.33 12.88
C LEU A 50 -7.38 9.66 12.32
N THR A 51 -7.29 9.91 11.02
CA THR A 51 -6.02 10.21 10.34
C THR A 51 -5.22 11.34 10.99
N ASP A 52 -5.87 12.33 11.60
CA ASP A 52 -5.23 13.46 12.30
C ASP A 52 -4.71 13.11 13.70
N GLN A 53 -5.08 11.95 14.23
CA GLN A 53 -4.63 11.45 15.53
C GLN A 53 -3.44 10.49 15.44
N ILE A 54 -3.01 10.17 14.22
CA ILE A 54 -1.96 9.18 13.96
C ILE A 54 -0.90 9.70 12.99
N ASP A 55 0.27 9.05 13.01
CA ASP A 55 1.29 9.21 11.98
C ASP A 55 0.88 8.42 10.73
N ALA A 56 0.05 9.03 9.89
CA ALA A 56 -0.50 8.39 8.70
C ALA A 56 0.56 8.03 7.65
N GLU A 57 1.61 8.85 7.53
CA GLU A 57 2.72 8.58 6.61
C GLU A 57 3.52 7.34 7.05
N HIS A 58 3.79 7.21 8.35
CA HIS A 58 4.41 6.01 8.91
C HIS A 58 3.59 4.74 8.65
N HIS A 59 2.27 4.83 8.75
CA HIS A 59 1.39 3.69 8.46
C HIS A 59 1.37 3.37 6.95
N GLU A 60 1.21 4.36 6.08
CA GLU A 60 1.19 4.15 4.63
C GLU A 60 2.53 3.62 4.09
N ALA A 61 3.67 4.02 4.67
CA ALA A 61 4.98 3.46 4.34
C ALA A 61 5.06 1.96 4.66
N GLN A 62 4.53 1.53 5.81
CA GLN A 62 4.45 0.09 6.15
C GLN A 62 3.55 -0.67 5.17
N ARG A 63 2.43 -0.07 4.75
CA ARG A 63 1.53 -0.68 3.76
C ARG A 63 2.20 -0.84 2.41
N LEU A 64 2.90 0.19 1.95
CA LEU A 64 3.64 0.14 0.69
C LEU A 64 4.70 -0.95 0.74
N GLN A 65 5.49 -1.01 1.82
CA GLN A 65 6.50 -2.05 2.00
C GLN A 65 5.88 -3.46 1.99
N TRP A 66 4.76 -3.64 2.69
CA TRP A 66 4.03 -4.92 2.68
C TRP A 66 3.52 -5.30 1.29
N GLU A 67 2.98 -4.34 0.53
CA GLU A 67 2.50 -4.61 -0.84
C GLU A 67 3.65 -4.92 -1.80
N ILE A 68 4.80 -4.25 -1.68
CA ILE A 68 6.04 -4.56 -2.43
C ILE A 68 6.52 -5.99 -2.11
N GLU A 69 6.55 -6.38 -0.83
CA GLU A 69 6.90 -7.73 -0.41
C GLU A 69 5.89 -8.77 -0.92
N ARG A 70 4.60 -8.45 -0.87
CA ARG A 70 3.52 -9.34 -1.35
C ARG A 70 3.63 -9.59 -2.85
N ILE A 71 3.83 -8.53 -3.65
CA ILE A 71 3.93 -8.66 -5.10
C ILE A 71 5.29 -9.26 -5.54
N GLY A 72 6.33 -9.09 -4.72
CA GLY A 72 7.67 -9.59 -5.00
C GLY A 72 8.36 -8.85 -6.16
N ALA A 73 7.99 -7.60 -6.39
CA ALA A 73 8.48 -6.76 -7.48
C ALA A 73 8.48 -5.28 -7.06
N ASN A 74 9.36 -4.49 -7.66
CA ASN A 74 9.53 -3.07 -7.39
C ASN A 74 9.05 -2.21 -8.56
N VAL A 75 8.85 -0.92 -8.28
CA VAL A 75 8.71 0.08 -9.34
C VAL A 75 9.97 0.07 -10.21
N GLY A 76 9.79 0.02 -11.53
CA GLY A 76 10.84 -0.12 -12.53
C GLY A 76 11.09 -1.56 -12.99
N ASP A 77 10.63 -2.58 -12.26
CA ASP A 77 10.77 -3.97 -12.69
C ASP A 77 9.91 -4.25 -13.91
N THR A 78 10.46 -5.05 -14.83
CA THR A 78 9.71 -5.63 -15.95
C THR A 78 9.15 -6.97 -15.51
N VAL A 79 7.83 -7.13 -15.63
CA VAL A 79 7.08 -8.26 -15.10
C VAL A 79 6.08 -8.78 -16.11
N LEU A 80 5.78 -10.08 -16.04
CA LEU A 80 4.63 -10.67 -16.70
C LEU A 80 3.46 -10.67 -15.71
N ILE A 81 2.31 -10.12 -16.10
CA ILE A 81 1.12 -10.08 -15.26
C ILE A 81 0.43 -11.45 -15.33
N THR A 82 0.41 -12.20 -14.22
CA THR A 82 -0.20 -13.54 -14.17
C THR A 82 -1.65 -13.51 -13.70
N ARG A 83 -2.02 -12.49 -12.92
CA ARG A 83 -3.40 -12.17 -12.54
C ARG A 83 -3.52 -10.66 -12.28
N LEU A 84 -4.45 -9.98 -12.94
CA LEU A 84 -4.64 -8.53 -12.73
C LEU A 84 -5.44 -8.20 -11.45
N GLY A 85 -6.38 -9.05 -11.05
CA GLY A 85 -7.37 -8.73 -10.03
C GLY A 85 -8.48 -7.83 -10.59
N SER A 86 -9.00 -6.90 -9.77
CA SER A 86 -9.87 -5.82 -10.26
C SER A 86 -9.02 -4.68 -10.79
N GLY A 87 -9.42 -4.03 -11.88
CA GLY A 87 -8.64 -2.95 -12.46
C GLY A 87 -9.16 -2.52 -13.82
N GLY A 88 -8.30 -1.87 -14.60
CA GLY A 88 -8.64 -1.43 -15.94
C GLY A 88 -7.40 -1.32 -16.82
N HIS A 89 -7.63 -1.31 -18.13
CA HIS A 89 -6.57 -1.19 -19.11
C HIS A 89 -7.07 -0.43 -20.35
N LYS A 90 -6.14 0.16 -21.10
CA LYS A 90 -6.42 0.77 -22.39
C LYS A 90 -6.78 -0.31 -23.43
N ALA A 91 -7.44 0.09 -24.51
CA ALA A 91 -7.72 -0.80 -25.62
C ALA A 91 -6.41 -1.30 -26.26
N GLY A 92 -6.35 -2.60 -26.57
CA GLY A 92 -5.17 -3.22 -27.17
C GLY A 92 -4.03 -3.52 -26.20
N PHE A 93 -4.22 -3.35 -24.89
CA PHE A 93 -3.25 -3.81 -23.89
C PHE A 93 -3.15 -5.34 -23.91
N ASP A 94 -1.94 -5.87 -24.08
CA ASP A 94 -1.68 -7.31 -24.23
C ASP A 94 -1.05 -7.89 -22.96
N PHE A 95 -1.86 -8.56 -22.14
CA PHE A 95 -1.38 -9.20 -20.90
C PHE A 95 -0.40 -10.36 -21.11
N SER A 96 -0.20 -10.83 -22.34
CA SER A 96 0.69 -11.95 -22.63
C SER A 96 2.16 -11.55 -22.77
N VAL A 97 2.47 -10.25 -22.79
CA VAL A 97 3.83 -9.72 -22.90
C VAL A 97 4.33 -9.10 -21.59
N PRO A 98 5.65 -8.88 -21.43
CA PRO A 98 6.19 -8.19 -20.25
C PRO A 98 5.85 -6.68 -20.22
N HIS A 99 5.64 -6.15 -19.02
CA HIS A 99 5.29 -4.75 -18.75
C HIS A 99 6.12 -4.18 -17.60
N VAL A 100 6.32 -2.87 -17.58
CA VAL A 100 7.06 -2.19 -16.51
C VAL A 100 6.10 -1.74 -15.41
N ILE A 101 6.41 -2.06 -14.16
CA ILE A 101 5.69 -1.48 -13.02
C ILE A 101 6.08 -0.02 -12.88
N THR A 102 5.13 0.90 -13.01
CA THR A 102 5.38 2.35 -12.88
C THR A 102 4.94 2.93 -11.55
N LYS A 103 4.06 2.24 -10.81
CA LYS A 103 3.60 2.66 -9.49
C LYS A 103 3.11 1.48 -8.65
N ILE A 104 3.39 1.53 -7.35
CA ILE A 104 2.78 0.69 -6.31
C ILE A 104 2.37 1.64 -5.18
N ASP A 105 1.20 1.43 -4.57
CA ASP A 105 0.81 2.13 -3.33
C ASP A 105 0.31 1.17 -2.24
N GLY A 106 0.17 1.68 -1.01
CA GLY A 106 -0.21 0.89 0.16
C GLY A 106 -1.64 0.33 0.14
N SER A 107 -2.48 0.76 -0.81
CA SER A 107 -3.80 0.16 -1.00
C SER A 107 -3.71 -1.22 -1.66
N GLY A 108 -2.63 -1.48 -2.41
CA GLY A 108 -2.46 -2.61 -3.31
C GLY A 108 -2.72 -2.26 -4.77
N HIS A 109 -2.90 -0.98 -5.10
CA HIS A 109 -2.98 -0.51 -6.48
C HIS A 109 -1.59 -0.52 -7.12
N VAL A 110 -1.53 -1.07 -8.33
CA VAL A 110 -0.31 -1.20 -9.12
C VAL A 110 -0.57 -0.71 -10.54
N GLU A 111 0.30 0.16 -11.07
CA GLU A 111 0.23 0.67 -12.44
C GLU A 111 1.33 0.05 -13.30
N PHE A 112 0.97 -0.23 -14.55
CA PHE A 112 1.85 -0.78 -15.57
C PHE A 112 1.91 0.17 -16.77
N ASP A 113 3.12 0.35 -17.32
CA ASP A 113 3.41 1.15 -18.51
C ASP A 113 2.71 2.53 -18.51
N ASP A 114 2.94 3.33 -17.47
CA ASP A 114 2.39 4.68 -17.30
C ASP A 114 0.86 4.69 -17.40
N ARG A 115 0.24 3.81 -16.61
CA ARG A 115 -1.22 3.64 -16.50
C ARG A 115 -1.86 3.17 -17.82
N ALA A 116 -1.12 2.44 -18.67
CA ALA A 116 -1.72 1.67 -19.76
C ALA A 116 -2.58 0.53 -19.21
N ALA A 117 -2.18 -0.06 -18.09
CA ALA A 117 -3.03 -0.90 -17.25
C ALA A 117 -2.81 -0.59 -15.77
N TYR A 118 -3.79 -0.94 -14.94
CA TYR A 118 -3.65 -0.95 -13.50
C TYR A 118 -4.48 -2.09 -12.90
N GLY A 119 -4.03 -2.61 -11.77
CA GLY A 119 -4.68 -3.69 -11.05
C GLY A 119 -4.63 -3.49 -9.55
N PHE A 120 -5.63 -3.99 -8.85
CA PHE A 120 -5.67 -4.07 -7.40
C PHE A 120 -5.23 -5.45 -6.95
N ARG A 121 -4.10 -5.47 -6.24
CA ARG A 121 -3.38 -6.66 -5.78
C ARG A 121 -3.17 -7.67 -6.91
N PRO A 122 -2.51 -7.28 -8.01
CA PRO A 122 -2.15 -8.23 -9.05
C PRO A 122 -1.10 -9.20 -8.54
N ASP A 123 -1.00 -10.32 -9.25
CA ASP A 123 0.11 -11.26 -9.15
C ASP A 123 0.95 -11.15 -10.42
N VAL A 124 2.25 -11.15 -10.27
CA VAL A 124 3.20 -10.94 -11.36
C VAL A 124 4.37 -11.90 -11.25
N LYS A 125 5.09 -12.07 -12.35
CA LYS A 125 6.37 -12.77 -12.39
C LYS A 125 7.44 -11.81 -12.90
N VAL A 126 8.46 -11.55 -12.09
CA VAL A 126 9.59 -10.70 -12.50
C VAL A 126 10.33 -11.35 -13.66
N ILE A 127 10.52 -10.60 -14.74
CA ILE A 127 11.27 -10.98 -15.94
C ILE A 127 12.66 -10.36 -15.88
N SER A 128 12.76 -9.10 -15.50
CA SER A 128 14.02 -8.41 -15.25
C SER A 128 13.84 -7.30 -14.22
N GLN A 129 14.87 -7.10 -13.39
CA GLN A 129 14.87 -5.99 -12.43
C GLN A 129 15.05 -4.67 -13.17
N GLY A 130 14.32 -3.64 -12.72
CA GLY A 130 14.54 -2.27 -13.16
C GLY A 130 15.95 -1.85 -12.80
N GLY A 131 16.61 -1.11 -13.69
CA GLY A 131 17.98 -0.63 -13.47
C GLY A 131 18.07 0.38 -12.32
N ALA A 132 18.05 -0.12 -11.09
CA ALA A 132 18.46 0.57 -9.88
C ALA A 132 19.11 -0.47 -8.97
N SER A 133 20.42 -0.63 -9.13
CA SER A 133 21.28 -1.26 -8.15
C SER A 133 21.12 -0.52 -6.83
N VAL A 134 20.31 -1.07 -5.92
CA VAL A 134 20.41 -0.73 -4.51
C VAL A 134 21.68 -1.43 -4.03
N GLU A 135 22.77 -0.66 -3.94
CA GLU A 135 23.96 -1.06 -3.21
C GLU A 135 23.52 -1.56 -1.82
N ARG A 136 23.77 -2.83 -1.55
CA ARG A 136 23.68 -3.36 -0.19
C ARG A 136 24.78 -2.68 0.62
N MET A 137 24.40 -1.76 1.51
CA MET A 137 25.26 -1.37 2.65
C MET A 137 25.42 -2.55 3.60
#